data_AF-A0A081RRQ4-F1
#
_entry.id   AF-A0A081RRQ4-F1
#
_cell.length_a   1.000
_cell.length_b   1.000
_cell.length_c   1.000
_cell.angle_alpha   90.00
_cell.angle_beta   90.00
_cell.angle_gamma   90.00
#
_symmetry.space_group_name_H-M   'P 1'
#
loop_
_entity.id
_entity.type
_entity.pdbx_description
1 polymer ?
#
loop_
_entity_poly.entity_id
_entity_poly.type
_entity_poly.pdbx_seq_one_letter_code
_entity_poly.pdbx_strand_id
1 'polypeptide(L)'
;MFGVPSERRLVQEIQVNVAYRWFLRLGLTEKVPDASTLSQNRRRFNHTAVFQQIFDHIVEQAMAKGFVGGRVLYTDSTHLKASANPHKSENVMRPVPPGAYFDALDKAVTEDRAAAGKKA
;
A
#
# COMPACT_ATOMS: atom_id res chain seq x y z
N MET A 1 10.48 -1.62 -1.08
CA MET A 1 10.19 -1.92 -2.50
C MET A 1 10.76 -0.81 -3.39
N PHE A 2 11.96 -1.04 -3.92
CA PHE A 2 12.86 -0.26 -4.82
C PHE A 2 12.99 1.28 -4.73
N GLY A 3 12.18 1.99 -3.94
CA GLY A 3 12.40 3.41 -3.64
C GLY A 3 12.40 4.32 -4.87
N VAL A 4 11.66 3.97 -5.93
CA VAL A 4 11.68 4.73 -7.18
C VAL A 4 11.02 6.10 -6.98
N PRO A 5 11.76 7.21 -7.14
CA PRO A 5 11.32 8.52 -6.70
C PRO A 5 10.37 9.22 -7.67
N SER A 6 10.23 8.74 -8.91
CA SER A 6 9.36 9.35 -9.92
C SER A 6 8.87 8.36 -10.96
N GLU A 7 7.74 8.66 -11.59
CA GLU A 7 7.18 7.85 -12.69
C GLU A 7 8.12 7.83 -13.90
N ARG A 8 8.87 8.91 -14.15
CA ARG A 8 9.92 8.93 -15.18
C ARG A 8 11.04 7.94 -14.88
N ARG A 9 11.50 7.89 -13.63
CA ARG A 9 12.52 6.92 -13.21
C ARG A 9 11.98 5.49 -13.32
N LEU A 10 10.72 5.27 -12.94
CA LEU A 10 10.07 3.97 -13.09
C LEU A 10 10.07 3.49 -14.54
N VAL A 11 9.70 4.37 -15.48
CA VAL A 11 9.72 4.05 -16.92
C VAL A 11 11.15 3.74 -17.40
N GLN A 12 12.15 4.51 -16.99
CA GLN A 12 13.56 4.21 -17.30
C GLN A 12 13.98 2.83 -16.78
N GLU A 13 13.53 2.46 -15.59
CA GLU A 13 13.86 1.17 -15.00
C GLU A 13 13.17 0.02 -15.74
N ILE A 14 11.92 0.19 -16.17
CA ILE A 14 11.21 -0.80 -17.00
C ILE A 14 11.92 -1.00 -18.36
N GLN A 15 12.56 0.04 -18.91
CA GLN A 15 13.26 -0.09 -20.20
C GLN A 15 14.42 -1.08 -20.14
N VAL A 16 15.16 -1.11 -19.02
CA VAL A 16 16.39 -1.91 -18.89
C VAL A 16 16.23 -3.16 -18.02
N ASN A 17 15.24 -3.18 -17.12
CA ASN A 17 15.04 -4.27 -16.17
C ASN A 17 14.12 -5.35 -16.75
N VAL A 18 14.70 -6.50 -17.09
CA VAL A 18 14.00 -7.66 -17.66
C VAL A 18 12.90 -8.19 -16.73
N ALA A 19 13.10 -8.16 -15.41
CA ALA A 19 12.10 -8.63 -14.45
C ALA A 19 10.84 -7.75 -14.48
N TYR A 20 11.00 -6.43 -14.59
CA TYR A 20 9.86 -5.51 -14.74
C TYR A 20 9.13 -5.71 -16.07
N ARG A 21 9.85 -5.93 -17.17
CA ARG A 21 9.22 -6.24 -18.46
C ARG A 21 8.45 -7.54 -18.42
N TRP A 22 9.03 -8.59 -17.84
CA TRP A 22 8.35 -9.88 -17.64
C TRP A 22 7.07 -9.73 -16.81
N PHE A 23 7.13 -9.00 -15.69
CA PHE A 23 5.97 -8.76 -14.83
C PHE A 23 4.85 -8.02 -15.58
N LEU A 24 5.21 -7.01 -16.37
CA LEU A 24 4.28 -6.23 -17.19
C LEU A 24 3.86 -6.93 -18.49
N ARG A 25 4.36 -8.16 -18.74
CA ARG A 25 4.14 -8.92 -19.97
C ARG A 25 4.58 -8.18 -21.24
N LEU A 26 5.62 -7.36 -21.13
CA LEU A 26 6.21 -6.65 -22.25
C LEU A 26 7.33 -7.48 -22.89
N GLY A 27 7.32 -7.61 -24.22
CA GLY A 27 8.42 -8.21 -24.97
C GLY A 27 9.72 -7.40 -24.83
N LEU A 28 10.90 -7.95 -25.12
CA LEU A 28 12.18 -7.21 -24.98
C LEU A 28 12.27 -5.97 -25.88
N THR A 29 11.67 -6.02 -27.06
CA THR A 29 11.68 -4.95 -28.06
C THR A 29 10.43 -4.04 -28.00
N GLU A 30 9.48 -4.36 -27.12
CA GLU A 30 8.22 -3.64 -27.04
C GLU A 30 8.41 -2.23 -26.47
N LYS A 31 7.56 -1.29 -26.88
CA LYS A 31 7.66 0.08 -26.38
C LYS A 31 7.12 0.16 -24.95
N VAL A 32 7.91 0.70 -24.03
CA VAL A 32 7.44 1.01 -22.67
C VAL A 32 6.48 2.21 -22.72
N PRO A 33 5.36 2.18 -21.99
CA PRO A 33 4.45 3.32 -21.88
C PRO A 33 5.17 4.59 -21.40
N ASP A 34 4.64 5.75 -21.81
CA ASP A 34 5.19 7.03 -21.34
C ASP A 34 4.84 7.29 -19.88
N ALA A 35 5.70 8.02 -19.18
CA ALA A 35 5.50 8.37 -17.78
C ALA A 35 4.20 9.18 -17.56
N SER A 36 3.79 10.01 -18.53
CA SER A 36 2.55 10.77 -18.45
C SER A 36 1.30 9.87 -18.35
N THR A 37 1.32 8.69 -18.97
CA THR A 37 0.23 7.72 -18.87
C THR A 37 0.05 7.24 -17.43
N LEU A 38 1.16 6.99 -16.73
CA LEU A 38 1.15 6.61 -15.31
C LEU A 38 0.65 7.77 -14.44
N SER A 39 1.13 8.99 -14.67
CA SER A 39 0.68 10.18 -13.94
C SER A 39 -0.82 10.42 -14.10
N GLN A 40 -1.34 10.28 -15.33
CA GLN A 40 -2.75 10.49 -15.64
C GLN A 40 -3.63 9.41 -14.98
N ASN A 41 -3.21 8.15 -15.03
CA ASN A 41 -3.91 7.06 -14.35
C ASN A 41 -3.92 7.26 -12.83
N ARG A 42 -2.80 7.68 -12.23
CA ARG A 42 -2.73 8.00 -10.80
C ARG A 42 -3.74 9.09 -10.44
N ARG A 43 -3.81 10.18 -11.22
CA ARG A 43 -4.82 11.24 -11.01
C ARG A 43 -6.26 10.71 -11.17
N ARG A 44 -6.51 9.85 -12.14
CA ARG A 44 -7.84 9.28 -12.42
C ARG A 44 -8.33 8.35 -11.31
N PHE A 45 -7.43 7.54 -10.75
CA PHE A 45 -7.79 6.46 -9.83
C PHE A 45 -7.48 6.72 -8.35
N ASN A 46 -6.72 7.77 -8.00
CA ASN A 46 -6.32 8.08 -6.62
C ASN A 46 -7.48 8.19 -5.61
N HIS A 47 -8.66 8.62 -6.06
CA HIS A 47 -9.85 8.77 -5.21
C HIS A 47 -10.92 7.70 -5.48
N THR A 48 -10.51 6.57 -6.04
CA THR A 48 -11.40 5.47 -6.40
C THR A 48 -11.07 4.23 -5.58
N ALA A 49 -12.07 3.38 -5.34
CA ALA A 49 -11.88 2.10 -4.67
C ALA A 49 -11.28 1.00 -5.57
N VAL A 50 -10.98 1.31 -6.83
CA VAL A 50 -10.58 0.32 -7.85
C VAL A 50 -9.37 -0.49 -7.42
N PHE A 51 -8.34 0.15 -6.85
CA PHE A 51 -7.15 -0.57 -6.38
C PHE A 51 -7.46 -1.54 -5.24
N GLN A 52 -8.30 -1.12 -4.30
CA GLN A 52 -8.72 -1.98 -3.19
C GLN A 52 -9.55 -3.15 -3.70
N GLN A 53 -10.51 -2.91 -4.59
CA GLN A 53 -11.35 -3.95 -5.18
C GLN A 53 -10.54 -5.00 -5.95
N ILE A 54 -9.54 -4.57 -6.73
CA ILE A 54 -8.64 -5.50 -7.42
C ILE A 54 -7.83 -6.32 -6.42
N PHE A 55 -7.29 -5.67 -5.39
CA PHE A 55 -6.52 -6.34 -4.35
C PHE A 55 -7.35 -7.39 -3.62
N ASP A 56 -8.54 -7.01 -3.15
CA ASP A 56 -9.47 -7.90 -2.46
C ASP A 56 -9.82 -9.11 -3.34
N HIS A 57 -10.11 -8.87 -4.62
CA HIS A 57 -10.42 -9.94 -5.56
C HIS A 57 -9.25 -10.93 -5.75
N ILE A 58 -8.01 -10.44 -5.80
CA ILE A 58 -6.82 -11.30 -5.89
C ILE A 58 -6.68 -12.13 -4.61
N VAL A 59 -6.90 -11.53 -3.44
CA VAL A 59 -6.85 -12.23 -2.14
C VAL A 59 -7.94 -13.30 -2.06
N GLU A 60 -9.16 -12.99 -2.46
CA GLU A 60 -10.27 -13.95 -2.54
C GLU A 60 -9.94 -15.15 -3.43
N GLN A 61 -9.35 -14.91 -4.61
CA GLN A 61 -8.90 -15.98 -5.49
C GLN A 61 -7.81 -16.85 -4.85
N ALA A 62 -6.87 -16.23 -4.10
CA ALA A 62 -5.82 -16.96 -3.40
C ALA A 62 -6.38 -17.81 -2.25
N MET A 63 -7.37 -17.30 -1.52
CA MET A 63 -8.12 -18.04 -0.49
C MET A 63 -8.87 -19.22 -1.11
N ALA A 64 -9.61 -19.00 -2.20
CA ALA A 64 -10.36 -20.04 -2.88
C ALA A 64 -9.48 -21.19 -3.39
N LYS A 65 -8.23 -20.89 -3.78
CA LYS A 65 -7.22 -21.88 -4.20
C LYS A 65 -6.43 -22.50 -3.05
N GLY A 66 -6.71 -22.13 -1.80
CA GLY A 66 -6.04 -22.66 -0.62
C GLY A 66 -4.62 -22.12 -0.38
N PHE A 67 -4.21 -21.06 -1.08
CA PHE A 67 -2.89 -20.43 -0.85
C PHE A 67 -2.85 -19.60 0.44
N VAL A 68 -4.02 -19.18 0.95
CA VAL A 68 -4.15 -18.39 2.18
C VAL A 68 -4.92 -19.21 3.20
N GLY A 69 -4.22 -19.70 4.23
CA GLY A 69 -4.80 -20.55 5.28
C GLY A 69 -5.38 -19.80 6.48
N GLY A 70 -5.15 -18.48 6.61
CA GLY A 70 -5.67 -17.64 7.70
C GLY A 70 -5.13 -17.92 9.12
N ARG A 71 -4.23 -18.90 9.28
CA ARG A 71 -3.74 -19.36 10.60
C ARG A 71 -2.57 -18.56 11.15
N VAL A 72 -1.80 -17.87 10.30
CA VAL A 72 -0.61 -17.12 10.69
C VAL A 72 -0.62 -15.78 9.97
N LEU A 73 -0.63 -14.68 10.73
CA LEU A 73 -0.48 -13.33 10.22
C LEU A 73 0.99 -12.93 10.33
N TYR A 74 1.64 -12.74 9.19
CA TYR A 74 2.96 -12.11 9.12
C TYR A 74 2.77 -10.63 8.82
N THR A 75 3.23 -9.77 9.72
CA THR A 75 3.31 -8.33 9.50
C THR A 75 4.79 -7.94 9.38
N ASP A 76 5.14 -7.26 8.30
CA ASP A 76 6.46 -6.65 8.13
C ASP A 76 6.26 -5.15 7.98
N SER A 77 7.11 -4.36 8.64
CA SER A 77 7.02 -2.90 8.63
C SER A 77 8.15 -2.29 7.82
N THR A 78 7.84 -1.86 6.61
CA THR A 78 8.80 -1.10 5.79
C THR A 78 8.65 0.39 6.05
N HIS A 79 9.73 1.06 6.49
CA HIS A 79 9.75 2.51 6.64
C HIS A 79 9.72 3.18 5.26
N LEU A 80 8.60 3.79 4.90
CA LEU A 80 8.49 4.63 3.72
C LEU A 80 8.84 6.08 4.09
N LYS A 81 10.00 6.56 3.66
CA LYS A 81 10.37 7.96 3.86
C LYS A 81 9.44 8.83 3.02
N ALA A 82 8.60 9.62 3.67
CA ALA A 82 7.76 10.59 2.98
C ALA A 82 8.63 11.64 2.29
N SER A 83 8.28 12.01 1.06
CA SER A 83 8.81 13.22 0.41
C SER A 83 8.10 14.46 0.99
N ALA A 84 8.17 14.62 2.30
CA ALA A 84 7.66 15.78 3.02
C ALA A 84 8.82 16.74 3.29
N ASN A 85 8.61 18.03 3.05
CA ASN A 85 9.58 19.04 3.45
C ASN A 85 9.46 19.26 4.97
N PRO A 86 10.45 18.86 5.79
CA PRO A 86 10.38 19.05 7.24
C PRO A 86 10.33 20.52 7.65
N HIS A 87 10.71 21.45 6.76
CA HIS A 87 10.63 22.89 6.99
C HIS A 87 9.25 23.48 6.65
N LYS A 88 8.30 22.68 6.15
CA LYS A 88 6.93 23.09 5.85
C LYS A 88 5.96 22.26 6.70
N SER A 89 5.94 22.53 8.00
CA SER A 89 4.97 21.99 8.93
C SER A 89 4.00 23.07 9.40
N GLU A 90 2.74 22.69 9.60
CA GLU A 90 1.72 23.52 10.24
C GLU A 90 1.35 22.86 11.57
N ASN A 91 1.52 23.58 12.68
CA ASN A 91 1.16 23.08 13.99
C ASN A 91 -0.35 23.24 14.19
N VAL A 92 -1.09 22.15 14.00
CA VAL A 92 -2.54 22.12 14.23
C VAL A 92 -2.78 21.67 15.68
N MET A 93 -3.27 22.57 16.54
CA MET A 93 -3.73 22.17 17.88
C MET A 93 -4.96 21.27 17.72
N ARG A 94 -4.81 20.00 18.10
CA ARG A 94 -5.94 19.12 18.36
C ARG A 94 -6.19 19.08 19.87
N PRO A 95 -7.43 19.26 20.33
CA PRO A 95 -7.80 18.99 21.70
C PRO A 95 -7.80 17.47 21.89
N VAL A 96 -6.63 16.90 22.19
CA VAL A 96 -6.51 15.49 22.55
C VAL A 96 -6.33 15.45 24.06
N PRO A 97 -7.26 14.86 24.82
CA PRO A 97 -7.07 14.72 26.25
C PRO A 97 -5.84 13.85 26.53
N PRO A 98 -5.02 14.17 27.55
CA PRO A 98 -3.93 13.30 27.97
C PRO A 98 -4.51 11.91 28.28
N GLY A 99 -4.03 10.87 27.58
CA GLY A 99 -4.54 9.51 27.74
C GLY A 99 -5.40 8.99 26.60
N ALA A 100 -5.91 9.84 25.70
CA ALA A 100 -6.77 9.41 24.59
C ALA A 100 -6.13 8.35 23.67
N TYR A 101 -4.80 8.37 23.58
CA TYR A 101 -4.04 7.36 22.84
C TYR A 101 -4.10 5.98 23.51
N PHE A 102 -4.00 5.92 24.84
CA PHE A 102 -4.13 4.69 25.60
C PHE A 102 -5.56 4.17 25.57
N ASP A 103 -6.57 5.04 25.68
CA ASP A 103 -7.98 4.65 25.55
C ASP A 103 -8.30 4.06 24.18
N ALA A 104 -7.74 4.65 23.11
CA ALA A 104 -7.90 4.15 21.75
C ALA A 104 -7.21 2.79 21.53
N LEU A 105 -6.02 2.60 22.14
CA LEU A 105 -5.29 1.34 22.14
C LEU A 105 -6.05 0.24 22.89
N ASP A 106 -6.52 0.53 24.10
CA ASP A 106 -7.27 -0.43 24.91
C ASP A 106 -8.59 -0.82 24.25
N LYS A 107 -9.25 0.13 23.59
CA LYS A 107 -10.45 -0.13 22.79
C LYS A 107 -10.15 -1.05 21.59
N ALA A 108 -9.07 -0.79 20.85
CA ALA A 108 -8.68 -1.64 19.72
C ALA A 108 -8.30 -3.07 20.18
N VAL A 109 -7.59 -3.18 21.31
CA VAL A 109 -7.21 -4.48 21.90
C VAL A 109 -8.43 -5.26 22.39
N THR A 110 -9.41 -4.57 22.99
CA THR A 110 -10.65 -5.22 23.46
C THR A 110 -11.56 -5.65 22.32
N GLU A 111 -11.66 -4.85 21.26
CA GLU A 111 -12.38 -5.22 20.02
C GLU A 111 -11.74 -6.45 19.34
N ASP A 112 -10.40 -6.50 19.25
CA ASP A 112 -9.67 -7.65 18.71
C ASP A 112 -9.83 -8.92 19.56
N ARG A 113 -9.80 -8.78 20.90
CA ARG A 113 -10.06 -9.89 21.84
C ARG A 113 -11.48 -10.44 21.72
N ALA A 114 -12.46 -9.55 21.57
CA ALA A 114 -13.87 -9.92 21.37
C ALA A 114 -14.07 -10.65 20.03
N ALA A 115 -13.45 -10.17 18.96
CA ALA A 115 -13.46 -10.83 17.64
C ALA A 115 -12.79 -12.21 17.68
N ALA A 116 -11.75 -12.37 18.51
CA ALA A 116 -11.04 -13.63 18.73
C ALA A 116 -11.70 -14.57 19.77
N GLY A 117 -12.85 -14.21 20.33
CA GLY A 117 -13.59 -15.02 21.31
C GLY A 117 -12.88 -15.20 22.66
N LYS A 118 -11.89 -14.36 22.99
CA LYS A 118 -11.18 -14.39 24.27
C LYS A 118 -11.86 -13.42 25.24
N LYS A 119 -12.12 -13.86 26.47
CA LYS A 119 -12.68 -12.98 27.52
C LYS A 119 -11.68 -11.90 27.91
N ALA A 120 -12.23 -10.74 28.29
CA ALA A 120 -11.53 -9.50 28.61
C ALA A 120 -10.34 -9.67 29.55
#